data_AF-A0A2X4TW63-F1
#
_entry.id   AF-A0A2X4TW63-F1
#
_cell.length_a   1.000
_cell.length_b   1.000
_cell.length_c   1.000
_cell.angle_alpha   90.00
_cell.angle_beta   90.00
_cell.angle_gamma   90.00
#
_symmetry.space_group_name_H-M   'P 1'
#
loop_
_entity.id
_entity.type
_entity.pdbx_description
1 polymer ?
#
loop_
_entity_poly.entity_id
_entity_poly.type
_entity_poly.pdbx_seq_one_letter_code
_entity_poly.pdbx_strand_id
1 'polypeptide(L)'
;MTTNWRITINTIQEGVSQQRLVTLEGSTSPSTLRDFIGDALASARAWAEKFGRTLGSNATLQLDNEDDYYRIIGLDGSLSLDEMVEQAALERAHRQSQKQRPLGQPERLVKWRAEASSRGRAESVDFATAWQTLRGLVADVSIDSGASLQDVARVEGETGTRWTPEVRMLFTQQSGGLQLVPGFELLGLDRVLEVQQLFFDAEEFVEEQDAEIPPAAADAERPAGSPADRFLPQFIPIAEDNTGAVLVVDTRDGKLNGCVSEFSTSMGGSEALWPSIGVMVGDVITVLTSDESLLQGKYRPELREGLTWSRTR
;
A
#
# COMPACT_ATOMS: atom_id res chain seq x y z
N MET A 1 28.34 18.23 -13.22
CA MET A 1 26.99 18.73 -12.88
C MET A 1 26.67 18.12 -11.54
N THR A 2 26.33 18.95 -10.56
CA THR A 2 25.94 18.48 -9.23
C THR A 2 24.46 18.15 -9.27
N THR A 3 24.09 16.98 -8.79
CA THR A 3 22.67 16.58 -8.65
C THR A 3 22.33 16.65 -7.17
N ASN A 4 21.24 17.34 -6.83
CA ASN A 4 20.73 17.32 -5.48
C ASN A 4 19.90 16.08 -5.25
N TRP A 5 19.90 15.63 -4.01
CA TRP A 5 19.11 14.50 -3.57
C TRP A 5 18.39 14.86 -2.28
N ARG A 6 17.25 14.20 -2.08
CA ARG A 6 16.44 14.24 -0.87
C ARG A 6 16.21 12.81 -0.40
N ILE A 7 16.52 12.52 0.87
CA ILE A 7 16.23 11.22 1.48
C ILE A 7 15.28 11.38 2.65
N THR A 8 14.18 10.62 2.62
CA THR A 8 13.22 10.51 3.72
C THR A 8 13.47 9.22 4.47
N ILE A 9 13.81 9.33 5.75
CA ILE A 9 14.20 8.21 6.62
C ILE A 9 13.22 8.03 7.78
N ASN A 10 12.94 6.78 8.11
CA ASN A 10 12.25 6.42 9.35
C ASN A 10 13.26 6.30 10.49
N THR A 11 12.93 6.86 11.67
CA THR A 11 13.84 6.84 12.84
C THR A 11 13.10 6.37 14.09
N ILE A 12 13.78 5.60 14.93
CA ILE A 12 13.27 5.10 16.20
C ILE A 12 14.11 5.70 17.33
N GLN A 13 13.46 6.08 18.42
CA GLN A 13 14.14 6.55 19.63
C GLN A 13 14.16 5.42 20.67
N GLU A 14 15.33 5.05 21.17
CA GLU A 14 15.42 4.02 22.23
C GLU A 14 14.63 4.46 23.47
N GLY A 15 13.79 3.55 23.98
CA GLY A 15 12.95 3.78 25.15
C GLY A 15 11.63 4.51 24.89
N VAL A 16 11.35 4.92 23.64
CA VAL A 16 10.08 5.53 23.24
C VAL A 16 9.63 4.90 21.92
N SER A 17 8.50 4.19 21.88
CA SER A 17 7.93 3.59 20.66
C SER A 17 7.39 4.61 19.63
N GLN A 18 7.97 5.82 19.57
CA GLN A 18 7.64 6.85 18.58
C GLN A 18 8.59 6.75 17.39
N GLN A 19 8.04 6.32 16.26
CA GLN A 19 8.67 6.49 14.96
C GLN A 19 8.54 7.94 14.50
N ARG A 20 9.58 8.47 13.85
CA ARG A 20 9.57 9.82 13.26
C ARG A 20 10.21 9.81 11.87
N LEU A 21 9.49 10.36 10.91
CA LEU A 21 9.98 10.66 9.57
C LEU A 21 10.86 11.91 9.59
N VAL A 22 11.98 11.82 8.88
CA VAL A 22 12.93 12.93 8.74
C VAL A 22 13.39 13.00 7.29
N THR A 23 13.35 14.21 6.73
CA THR A 23 13.84 14.49 5.39
C THR A 23 15.18 15.18 5.48
N LEU A 24 16.18 14.65 4.78
CA LEU A 24 17.51 15.22 4.64
C LEU A 24 17.77 15.56 3.18
N GLU A 25 18.50 16.63 2.94
CA GLU A 25 18.84 17.10 1.60
C GLU A 25 20.36 17.22 1.46
N GLY A 26 20.87 16.96 0.26
CA GLY A 26 22.28 17.06 -0.05
C GLY A 26 22.55 17.12 -1.54
N SER A 27 23.82 17.10 -1.92
CA SER A 27 24.24 17.25 -3.31
C SER A 27 25.53 16.49 -3.57
N THR A 28 25.59 15.71 -4.65
CA THR A 28 26.73 14.82 -4.94
C THR A 28 27.37 15.09 -6.31
N SER A 29 28.69 14.90 -6.39
CA SER A 29 29.50 14.84 -7.63
C SER A 29 30.63 13.82 -7.39
N PRO A 30 30.75 12.68 -8.11
CA PRO A 30 30.12 12.25 -9.38
C PRO A 30 28.77 11.52 -9.22
N SER A 31 28.18 11.13 -10.36
CA SER A 31 26.73 10.98 -10.59
C SER A 31 26.23 9.55 -10.77
N THR A 32 26.84 8.53 -10.14
CA THR A 32 26.26 7.18 -10.17
C THR A 32 25.22 7.01 -9.07
N LEU A 33 24.26 6.10 -9.25
CA LEU A 33 23.29 5.75 -8.21
C LEU A 33 23.97 5.34 -6.89
N ARG A 34 25.11 4.64 -6.99
CA ARG A 34 25.95 4.30 -5.84
C ARG A 34 26.44 5.52 -5.07
N ASP A 35 26.88 6.55 -5.78
CA ASP A 35 27.38 7.78 -5.16
C ASP A 35 26.26 8.51 -4.42
N PHE A 36 25.07 8.61 -5.01
CA PHE A 36 23.90 9.23 -4.38
C PHE A 36 23.44 8.46 -3.14
N ILE A 37 23.29 7.13 -3.24
CA ILE A 37 22.90 6.30 -2.10
C ILE A 37 23.96 6.35 -1.00
N GLY A 38 25.24 6.32 -1.36
CA GLY A 38 26.36 6.41 -0.43
C GLY A 38 26.36 7.72 0.36
N ASP A 39 26.18 8.85 -0.32
CA ASP A 39 26.17 10.19 0.28
C ASP A 39 24.93 10.41 1.16
N ALA A 40 23.76 9.99 0.69
CA ALA A 40 22.52 10.03 1.46
C ALA A 40 22.57 9.15 2.72
N LEU A 41 23.17 7.95 2.62
CA LEU A 41 23.38 7.05 3.75
C LEU A 41 24.36 7.63 4.78
N ALA A 42 25.46 8.22 4.33
CA ALA A 42 26.42 8.89 5.21
C ALA A 42 25.75 10.03 5.98
N SER A 43 24.92 10.82 5.29
CA SER A 43 24.16 11.91 5.90
C SER A 43 23.11 11.43 6.90
N ALA A 44 22.37 10.37 6.57
CA ALA A 44 21.39 9.74 7.47
C ALA A 44 22.07 9.21 8.75
N ARG A 45 23.22 8.56 8.62
CA ARG A 45 23.99 8.03 9.76
C ARG A 45 24.55 9.15 10.65
N ALA A 46 25.16 10.18 10.04
CA ALA A 46 25.67 11.32 10.77
C ALA A 46 24.56 12.06 11.53
N TRP A 47 23.37 12.16 10.92
CA TRP A 47 22.19 12.69 11.58
C TRP A 47 21.75 11.81 12.75
N ALA A 48 21.62 10.51 12.54
CA ALA A 48 21.19 9.56 13.58
C ALA A 48 22.14 9.57 14.79
N GLU A 49 23.45 9.57 14.55
CA GLU A 49 24.48 9.70 15.59
C GLU A 49 24.35 11.01 16.36
N LYS A 50 24.22 12.14 15.65
CA LYS A 50 24.07 13.47 16.26
C LYS A 50 22.86 13.58 17.19
N PHE A 51 21.77 12.90 16.86
CA PHE A 51 20.51 12.98 17.60
C PHE A 51 20.24 11.75 18.49
N GLY A 52 21.18 10.81 18.61
CA GLY A 52 21.05 9.62 19.43
C GLY A 52 19.85 8.75 19.01
N ARG A 53 19.65 8.56 17.70
CA ARG A 53 18.54 7.79 17.14
C ARG A 53 19.03 6.57 16.37
N THR A 54 18.15 5.59 16.21
CA THR A 54 18.36 4.46 15.32
C THR A 54 17.61 4.68 14.00
N LEU A 55 18.22 4.26 12.91
CA LEU A 55 17.62 4.29 11.58
C LEU A 55 16.72 3.06 11.41
N GLY A 56 15.53 3.25 10.83
CA GLY A 56 14.72 2.16 10.33
C GLY A 56 15.36 1.51 9.11
N SER A 57 14.90 0.32 8.73
CA SER A 57 15.47 -0.43 7.59
C SER A 57 15.20 0.24 6.24
N ASN A 58 14.17 1.09 6.13
CA ASN A 58 13.65 1.59 4.87
C ASN A 58 13.77 3.13 4.77
N ALA A 59 14.02 3.62 3.56
CA ALA A 59 14.02 5.03 3.21
C ALA A 59 13.65 5.25 1.73
N THR A 60 13.30 6.49 1.40
CA THR A 60 13.00 6.91 0.03
C THR A 60 14.01 7.96 -0.39
N LEU A 61 14.69 7.76 -1.52
CA LEU A 61 15.67 8.68 -2.09
C LEU A 61 15.14 9.27 -3.41
N GLN A 62 15.01 10.59 -3.49
CA GLN A 62 14.62 11.32 -4.69
C GLN A 62 15.79 12.14 -5.22
N LEU A 63 15.96 12.19 -6.54
CA LEU A 63 16.98 12.99 -7.22
C LEU A 63 16.28 14.11 -8.00
N ASP A 64 16.77 15.35 -7.92
CA ASP A 64 16.10 16.52 -8.52
C ASP A 64 15.97 16.45 -10.05
N ASN A 65 16.79 15.64 -10.71
CA ASN A 65 16.77 15.46 -12.15
C ASN A 65 15.92 14.25 -12.59
N GLU A 66 15.17 13.65 -11.69
CA GLU A 66 14.37 12.44 -11.95
C GLU A 66 12.96 12.56 -11.35
N ASP A 67 11.95 12.25 -12.17
CA ASP A 67 10.53 12.27 -11.77
C ASP A 67 10.11 11.06 -10.91
N ASP A 68 11.08 10.26 -10.44
CA ASP A 68 10.85 9.00 -9.74
C ASP A 68 11.89 8.80 -8.65
N TYR A 69 11.54 8.06 -7.60
CA TYR A 69 12.40 7.84 -6.44
C TYR A 69 13.07 6.45 -6.49
N TYR A 70 13.99 6.23 -5.55
CA TYR A 70 14.60 4.93 -5.26
C TYR A 70 14.18 4.51 -3.84
N ARG A 71 13.64 3.30 -3.69
CA ARG A 71 13.46 2.73 -2.35
C ARG A 71 14.79 2.17 -1.89
N ILE A 72 15.20 2.59 -0.71
CA ILE A 72 16.43 2.19 -0.07
C ILE A 72 16.05 1.26 1.07
N ILE A 73 16.46 0.00 0.97
CA ILE A 73 16.26 -1.04 2.00
C ILE A 73 17.62 -1.34 2.63
N GLY A 74 17.64 -1.67 3.91
CA GLY A 74 18.85 -2.01 4.66
C GLY A 74 19.63 -0.80 5.22
N LEU A 75 18.95 0.33 5.41
CA LEU A 75 19.53 1.56 5.98
C LEU A 75 20.03 1.37 7.43
N ASP A 76 19.45 0.41 8.14
CA ASP A 76 19.82 -0.07 9.47
C ASP A 76 21.15 -0.85 9.49
N GLY A 77 21.76 -1.11 8.32
CA GLY A 77 22.99 -1.88 8.17
C GLY A 77 22.78 -3.36 7.92
N SER A 78 21.54 -3.80 7.68
CA SER A 78 21.24 -5.19 7.29
C SER A 78 21.74 -5.55 5.88
N LEU A 79 22.01 -4.56 5.02
CA LEU A 79 22.55 -4.73 3.67
C LEU A 79 23.82 -3.90 3.46
N SER A 80 24.71 -4.40 2.60
CA SER A 80 25.86 -3.64 2.09
C SER A 80 25.41 -2.59 1.07
N LEU A 81 26.18 -1.51 0.89
CA LEU A 81 25.87 -0.46 -0.09
C LEU A 81 25.64 -1.01 -1.50
N ASP A 82 26.38 -2.06 -1.89
CA ASP A 82 26.23 -2.70 -3.19
C ASP A 82 24.87 -3.40 -3.34
N GLU A 83 24.45 -4.14 -2.32
CA GLU A 83 23.13 -4.80 -2.28
C GLU A 83 21.99 -3.75 -2.27
N MET A 84 22.16 -2.65 -1.53
CA MET A 84 21.19 -1.55 -1.51
C MET A 84 21.02 -0.92 -2.90
N VAL A 85 22.13 -0.68 -3.60
CA VAL A 85 22.14 -0.12 -4.96
C VAL A 85 21.47 -1.09 -5.95
N GLU A 86 21.79 -2.38 -5.86
CA GLU A 86 21.20 -3.40 -6.71
C GLU A 86 19.68 -3.49 -6.52
N GLN A 87 19.21 -3.55 -5.27
CA GLN A 87 17.77 -3.60 -4.96
C GLN A 87 17.05 -2.33 -5.42
N ALA A 88 17.61 -1.15 -5.15
CA ALA A 88 17.06 0.12 -5.59
C ALA A 88 16.95 0.21 -7.13
N ALA A 89 17.96 -0.28 -7.85
CA ALA A 89 17.96 -0.30 -9.31
C ALA A 89 16.95 -1.31 -9.88
N LEU A 90 16.88 -2.51 -9.31
CA LEU A 90 15.92 -3.55 -9.71
C LEU A 90 14.48 -3.09 -9.51
N GLU A 91 14.19 -2.50 -8.34
CA GLU A 91 12.88 -2.00 -7.98
C GLU A 91 12.45 -0.85 -8.91
N ARG A 92 13.35 0.09 -9.20
CA ARG A 92 13.08 1.16 -10.17
C ARG A 92 12.87 0.64 -11.58
N ALA A 93 13.70 -0.29 -12.05
CA ALA A 93 13.53 -0.89 -13.38
C ALA A 93 12.19 -1.63 -13.48
N HIS A 94 11.76 -2.29 -12.39
CA HIS A 94 10.44 -2.89 -12.28
C HIS A 94 9.34 -1.84 -12.42
N ARG A 95 9.38 -0.74 -11.64
CA ARG A 95 8.42 0.38 -11.73
C ARG A 95 8.34 0.98 -13.14
N GLN A 96 9.49 1.29 -13.75
CA GLN A 96 9.53 1.87 -15.10
C GLN A 96 8.94 0.93 -16.16
N SER A 97 9.15 -0.39 -16.03
CA SER A 97 8.55 -1.38 -16.92
C SER A 97 7.03 -1.46 -16.82
N GLN A 98 6.47 -1.16 -15.63
CA GLN A 98 5.03 -1.06 -15.43
C GLN A 98 4.47 0.24 -16.03
N LYS A 99 5.17 1.38 -15.87
CA LYS A 99 4.79 2.69 -16.44
C LYS A 99 4.82 2.72 -17.98
N GLN A 100 5.73 1.97 -18.63
CA GLN A 100 5.88 1.97 -20.11
C GLN A 100 4.95 1.02 -20.87
N ARG A 101 4.04 0.30 -20.19
CA ARG A 101 3.01 -0.46 -20.88
C ARG A 101 2.03 0.51 -21.57
N PRO A 102 1.79 0.39 -22.89
CA PRO A 102 0.87 1.29 -23.57
C PRO A 102 -0.51 1.21 -22.90
N LEU A 103 -1.09 2.40 -22.67
CA LEU A 103 -2.47 2.64 -22.27
C LEU A 103 -3.43 1.98 -23.28
N GLY A 104 -3.62 0.68 -23.16
CA GLY A 104 -4.81 0.02 -23.64
C GLY A 104 -5.94 0.51 -22.75
N GLN A 105 -6.89 1.25 -23.33
CA GLN A 105 -8.16 1.62 -22.72
C GLN A 105 -8.74 0.48 -21.86
N PRO A 106 -9.46 0.79 -20.77
CA PRO A 106 -9.96 -0.21 -19.82
C PRO A 106 -11.16 -1.00 -20.38
N GLU A 107 -11.02 -1.65 -21.54
CA GLU A 107 -11.94 -2.70 -21.98
C GLU A 107 -11.85 -3.95 -21.08
N ARG A 108 -10.82 -4.04 -20.23
CA ARG A 108 -10.51 -5.22 -19.39
C ARG A 108 -11.18 -5.27 -18.03
N LEU A 109 -11.78 -4.17 -17.56
CA LEU A 109 -12.65 -4.16 -16.37
C LEU A 109 -14.13 -4.40 -16.71
N VAL A 110 -14.51 -4.25 -17.98
CA VAL A 110 -15.92 -4.34 -18.44
C VAL A 110 -16.45 -5.79 -18.46
N LYS A 111 -15.59 -6.82 -18.55
CA LYS A 111 -16.06 -8.22 -18.53
C LYS A 111 -16.35 -8.76 -17.12
N TRP A 112 -15.64 -8.31 -16.09
CA TRP A 112 -16.02 -8.62 -14.70
C TRP A 112 -17.37 -8.00 -14.34
N ARG A 113 -17.65 -6.78 -14.84
CA ARG A 113 -18.89 -6.04 -14.61
C ARG A 113 -20.17 -6.81 -14.97
N ALA A 114 -20.14 -7.77 -15.89
CA ALA A 114 -21.33 -8.54 -16.29
C ALA A 114 -21.57 -9.81 -15.45
N GLU A 115 -20.51 -10.44 -14.94
CA GLU A 115 -20.60 -11.68 -14.15
C GLU A 115 -20.80 -11.38 -12.65
N ALA A 116 -20.21 -10.31 -12.13
CA ALA A 116 -20.49 -9.83 -10.77
C ALA A 116 -21.91 -9.23 -10.65
N SER A 117 -22.40 -8.56 -11.70
CA SER A 117 -23.77 -7.99 -11.72
C SER A 117 -24.87 -9.05 -11.88
N SER A 118 -24.53 -10.26 -12.35
CA SER A 118 -25.48 -11.38 -12.45
C SER A 118 -25.47 -12.30 -11.22
N ARG A 119 -24.48 -12.17 -10.32
CA ARG A 119 -24.59 -12.63 -8.93
C ARG A 119 -25.42 -11.62 -8.14
N GLY A 120 -26.73 -11.68 -8.37
CA GLY A 120 -27.70 -10.89 -7.66
C GLY A 120 -27.48 -10.93 -6.16
N ARG A 121 -27.60 -9.77 -5.50
CA ARG A 121 -27.86 -9.65 -4.07
C ARG A 121 -26.95 -10.58 -3.25
N ALA A 122 -25.63 -10.40 -3.33
CA ALA A 122 -24.72 -11.03 -2.38
C ALA A 122 -25.22 -10.69 -0.98
N GLU A 123 -25.78 -11.68 -0.28
CA GLU A 123 -26.06 -11.59 1.15
C GLU A 123 -24.78 -11.06 1.80
N SER A 124 -24.88 -10.04 2.66
CA SER A 124 -23.69 -9.49 3.31
C SER A 124 -22.99 -10.63 4.04
N VAL A 125 -21.87 -11.09 3.49
CA VAL A 125 -21.07 -12.11 4.16
C VAL A 125 -20.49 -11.40 5.36
N ASP A 126 -20.93 -11.80 6.54
CA ASP A 126 -20.41 -11.28 7.80
C ASP A 126 -18.89 -11.49 7.83
N PHE A 127 -18.14 -10.38 7.91
CA PHE A 127 -16.68 -10.42 7.85
C PHE A 127 -16.09 -11.31 8.94
N ALA A 128 -16.68 -11.33 10.15
CA ALA A 128 -16.19 -12.18 11.23
C ALA A 128 -16.22 -13.66 10.83
N THR A 129 -17.37 -14.10 10.33
CA THR A 129 -17.58 -15.47 9.86
C THR A 129 -16.70 -15.83 8.66
N ALA A 130 -16.59 -14.92 7.68
CA ALA A 130 -15.72 -15.10 6.52
C ALA A 130 -14.26 -15.23 6.97
N TRP A 131 -13.79 -14.34 7.82
CA TRP A 131 -12.41 -14.33 8.29
C TRP A 131 -12.05 -15.61 9.06
N GLN A 132 -12.92 -16.08 9.96
CA GLN A 132 -12.70 -17.34 10.66
C GLN A 132 -12.68 -18.54 9.71
N THR A 133 -13.53 -18.53 8.68
CA THR A 133 -13.53 -19.57 7.64
C THR A 133 -12.21 -19.57 6.87
N LEU A 134 -11.74 -18.37 6.45
CA LEU A 134 -10.46 -18.22 5.78
C LEU A 134 -9.33 -18.76 6.66
N ARG A 135 -9.25 -18.35 7.94
CA ARG A 135 -8.22 -18.84 8.87
C ARG A 135 -8.22 -20.37 9.00
N GLY A 136 -9.40 -21.00 8.95
CA GLY A 136 -9.49 -22.46 8.94
C GLY A 136 -8.94 -23.10 7.67
N LEU A 137 -9.19 -22.50 6.50
CA LEU A 137 -8.68 -22.97 5.21
C LEU A 137 -7.17 -22.78 5.05
N VAL A 138 -6.60 -21.77 5.69
CA VAL A 138 -5.17 -21.46 5.64
C VAL A 138 -4.48 -21.72 6.99
N ALA A 139 -4.92 -22.75 7.73
CA ALA A 139 -4.42 -23.03 9.08
C ALA A 139 -2.89 -23.27 9.17
N ASP A 140 -2.27 -23.73 8.07
CA ASP A 140 -0.81 -23.91 7.97
C ASP A 140 -0.06 -22.61 7.61
N VAL A 141 -0.77 -21.53 7.30
CA VAL A 141 -0.21 -20.20 7.05
C VAL A 141 -0.19 -19.41 8.35
N SER A 142 0.99 -18.92 8.73
CA SER A 142 1.14 -18.08 9.92
C SER A 142 0.41 -16.75 9.71
N ILE A 143 -0.69 -16.54 10.44
CA ILE A 143 -1.37 -15.24 10.52
C ILE A 143 -1.30 -14.79 11.97
N ASP A 144 -0.35 -13.90 12.22
CA ASP A 144 -0.15 -13.29 13.53
C ASP A 144 -1.39 -12.50 13.97
N SER A 145 -1.64 -12.46 15.27
CA SER A 145 -2.77 -11.73 15.81
C SER A 145 -2.56 -10.22 15.62
N GLY A 146 -3.66 -9.51 15.34
CA GLY A 146 -3.61 -8.07 15.13
C GLY A 146 -3.46 -7.26 16.41
N ALA A 147 -3.57 -5.94 16.24
CA ALA A 147 -3.41 -4.98 17.31
C ALA A 147 -4.59 -5.00 18.30
N SER A 148 -4.37 -4.40 19.48
CA SER A 148 -5.45 -4.24 20.45
C SER A 148 -6.53 -3.28 19.94
N LEU A 149 -7.78 -3.42 20.43
CA LEU A 149 -8.85 -2.47 20.12
C LEU A 149 -8.50 -1.03 20.51
N GLN A 150 -7.68 -0.86 21.55
CA GLN A 150 -7.21 0.46 21.98
C GLN A 150 -6.26 1.09 20.96
N ASP A 151 -5.33 0.30 20.41
CA ASP A 151 -4.40 0.78 19.38
C ASP A 151 -5.14 1.09 18.08
N VAL A 152 -6.10 0.23 17.70
CA VAL A 152 -6.97 0.46 16.53
C VAL A 152 -7.76 1.76 16.69
N ALA A 153 -8.36 1.99 17.86
CA ALA A 153 -9.10 3.22 18.13
C ALA A 153 -8.20 4.47 18.12
N ARG A 154 -6.95 4.34 18.58
CA ARG A 154 -5.96 5.41 18.52
C ARG A 154 -5.62 5.77 17.07
N VAL A 155 -5.27 4.77 16.25
CA VAL A 155 -4.91 4.98 14.84
C VAL A 155 -6.11 5.48 14.04
N GLU A 156 -7.32 4.95 14.27
CA GLU A 156 -8.56 5.50 13.69
C GLU A 156 -8.70 6.99 14.01
N GLY A 157 -8.52 7.39 15.27
CA GLY A 157 -8.57 8.80 15.67
C GLY A 157 -7.53 9.67 14.96
N GLU A 158 -6.34 9.12 14.70
CA GLU A 158 -5.25 9.80 13.99
C GLU A 158 -5.53 9.95 12.48
N THR A 159 -6.27 9.03 11.86
CA THR A 159 -6.70 9.17 10.45
C THR A 159 -7.76 10.25 10.23
N GLY A 160 -8.42 10.74 11.29
CA GLY A 160 -9.42 11.80 11.19
C GLY A 160 -10.76 11.40 10.55
N THR A 161 -10.97 10.12 10.24
CA THR A 161 -12.23 9.58 9.72
C THR A 161 -12.73 8.40 10.56
N ARG A 162 -14.03 8.10 10.49
CA ARG A 162 -14.60 6.94 11.18
C ARG A 162 -14.40 5.69 10.34
N TRP A 163 -13.84 4.66 10.96
CA TRP A 163 -13.64 3.37 10.31
C TRP A 163 -14.92 2.54 10.33
N THR A 164 -15.10 1.67 9.33
CA THR A 164 -16.18 0.69 9.37
C THR A 164 -15.88 -0.41 10.39
N PRO A 165 -16.89 -1.16 10.87
CA PRO A 165 -16.65 -2.32 11.75
C PRO A 165 -15.67 -3.33 11.15
N GLU A 166 -15.75 -3.59 9.84
CA GLU A 166 -14.87 -4.55 9.16
C GLU A 166 -13.40 -4.11 9.17
N VAL A 167 -13.12 -2.82 8.96
CA VAL A 167 -11.73 -2.29 9.02
C VAL A 167 -11.14 -2.49 10.41
N ARG A 168 -11.87 -2.10 11.47
CA ARG A 168 -11.42 -2.30 12.85
C ARG A 168 -11.17 -3.79 13.13
N MET A 169 -12.09 -4.65 12.70
CA MET A 169 -11.96 -6.08 12.88
C MET A 169 -10.74 -6.64 12.16
N LEU A 170 -10.51 -6.27 10.90
CA LEU A 170 -9.35 -6.68 10.13
C LEU A 170 -8.06 -6.43 10.92
N PHE A 171 -7.83 -5.20 11.40
CA PHE A 171 -6.60 -4.86 12.12
C PHE A 171 -6.49 -5.46 13.53
N THR A 172 -7.58 -5.95 14.13
CA THR A 172 -7.49 -6.77 15.36
C THR A 172 -7.18 -8.24 15.08
N GLN A 173 -7.38 -8.71 13.85
CA GLN A 173 -7.30 -10.12 13.49
C GLN A 173 -5.99 -10.50 12.77
N GLN A 174 -5.26 -9.52 12.25
CA GLN A 174 -3.99 -9.72 11.55
C GLN A 174 -3.04 -8.53 11.76
N SER A 175 -1.73 -8.79 11.70
CA SER A 175 -0.66 -7.78 11.89
C SER A 175 0.15 -7.48 10.62
N GLY A 176 -0.38 -7.80 9.44
CA GLY A 176 0.25 -7.62 8.14
C GLY A 176 0.89 -8.89 7.59
N GLY A 177 1.48 -8.80 6.39
CA GLY A 177 2.30 -9.87 5.80
C GLY A 177 1.53 -10.90 4.96
N LEU A 178 0.20 -10.94 5.06
CA LEU A 178 -0.61 -11.88 4.29
C LEU A 178 -0.95 -11.31 2.92
N GLN A 179 -0.52 -11.98 1.84
CA GLN A 179 -0.98 -11.67 0.49
C GLN A 179 -2.41 -12.20 0.24
N LEU A 180 -3.39 -11.51 0.81
CA LEU A 180 -4.79 -11.93 0.78
C LEU A 180 -5.36 -11.96 -0.64
N VAL A 181 -4.90 -11.07 -1.52
CA VAL A 181 -5.25 -11.05 -2.95
C VAL A 181 -3.97 -10.89 -3.79
N PRO A 182 -3.97 -11.31 -5.07
CA PRO A 182 -2.78 -11.32 -5.92
C PRO A 182 -2.10 -9.95 -5.96
N GLY A 183 -0.81 -9.94 -5.63
CA GLY A 183 0.00 -8.73 -5.68
C GLY A 183 -0.09 -7.85 -4.44
N PHE A 184 -1.13 -7.96 -3.60
CA PHE A 184 -1.34 -7.07 -2.45
C PHE A 184 -1.15 -7.78 -1.12
N GLU A 185 -0.21 -7.28 -0.33
CA GLU A 185 0.05 -7.73 1.03
C GLU A 185 -0.72 -6.88 2.03
N LEU A 186 -1.43 -7.51 2.97
CA LEU A 186 -2.16 -6.80 4.01
C LEU A 186 -1.20 -5.97 4.86
N LEU A 187 -1.63 -4.77 5.20
CA LEU A 187 -0.90 -3.88 6.10
C LEU A 187 -1.12 -4.30 7.56
N GLY A 188 -0.06 -4.17 8.35
CA GLY A 188 -0.16 -4.05 9.81
C GLY A 188 -0.74 -2.69 10.20
N LEU A 189 -1.30 -2.60 11.41
CA LEU A 189 -1.90 -1.35 11.91
C LEU A 189 -0.87 -0.20 11.97
N ASP A 190 0.38 -0.53 12.29
CA ASP A 190 1.51 0.40 12.36
C ASP A 190 1.85 1.06 11.01
N ARG A 191 1.55 0.39 9.89
CA ARG A 191 1.80 0.88 8.53
C ARG A 191 0.71 1.80 7.99
N VAL A 192 -0.50 1.80 8.56
CA VAL A 192 -1.65 2.53 8.00
C VAL A 192 -1.37 4.03 7.85
N LEU A 193 -0.86 4.66 8.91
CA LEU A 193 -0.57 6.09 8.90
C LEU A 193 0.64 6.42 8.05
N GLU A 194 1.65 5.54 8.02
CA GLU A 194 2.82 5.72 7.17
C GLU A 194 2.44 5.71 5.69
N VAL A 195 1.62 4.75 5.27
CA VAL A 195 1.12 4.64 3.90
C VAL A 195 0.22 5.83 3.57
N GLN A 196 -0.69 6.21 4.46
CA GLN A 196 -1.54 7.37 4.25
C GLN A 196 -0.71 8.66 4.07
N GLN A 197 0.30 8.87 4.92
CA GLN A 197 1.18 10.04 4.79
C GLN A 197 1.99 10.01 3.49
N LEU A 198 2.50 8.85 3.07
CA LEU A 198 3.22 8.69 1.82
C LEU A 198 2.38 9.16 0.62
N PHE A 199 1.08 8.82 0.59
CA PHE A 199 0.19 9.26 -0.46
C PHE A 199 -0.10 10.76 -0.36
N PHE A 200 -0.30 11.32 0.83
CA PHE A 200 -0.48 12.78 0.96
C PHE A 200 0.76 13.58 0.55
N ASP A 201 1.96 13.13 0.90
CA ASP A 201 3.22 13.76 0.49
C ASP A 201 3.36 13.71 -1.06
N ALA A 202 2.94 12.60 -1.67
CA ALA A 202 2.96 12.46 -3.12
C ALA A 202 1.93 13.38 -3.82
N GLU A 203 0.74 13.55 -3.22
CA GLU A 203 -0.28 14.47 -3.72
C GLU A 203 0.15 15.95 -3.61
N GLU A 204 0.83 16.33 -2.53
CA GLU A 204 1.40 17.68 -2.38
C GLU A 204 2.38 18.00 -3.51
N PHE A 205 3.23 17.04 -3.88
CA PHE A 205 4.16 17.20 -5.01
C PHE A 205 3.44 17.36 -6.37
N VAL A 206 2.30 16.67 -6.55
CA VAL A 206 1.50 16.76 -7.77
C VAL A 206 0.75 18.10 -7.83
N GLU A 207 0.19 18.58 -6.72
CA GLU A 207 -0.46 19.90 -6.65
C GLU A 207 0.47 21.05 -7.06
N GLU A 208 1.74 20.98 -6.62
CA GLU A 208 2.73 22.00 -6.95
C GLU A 208 3.04 22.06 -8.47
N GLN A 209 2.80 20.97 -9.20
CA GLN A 209 3.18 20.83 -10.61
C GLN A 209 2.02 20.85 -11.60
N ASP A 210 0.82 20.45 -11.19
CA ASP A 210 -0.34 20.32 -12.07
C ASP A 210 -1.61 20.98 -11.50
N ALA A 211 -1.82 22.23 -11.90
CA ALA A 211 -2.98 23.03 -11.49
C ALA A 211 -4.32 22.58 -12.12
N GLU A 212 -4.32 21.62 -13.05
CA GLU A 212 -5.54 21.14 -13.73
C GLU A 212 -6.23 19.98 -13.00
N ILE A 213 -5.57 19.35 -12.01
CA ILE A 213 -6.18 18.25 -11.25
C ILE A 213 -7.24 18.81 -10.28
N PRO A 214 -8.49 18.31 -10.32
CA PRO A 214 -9.55 18.74 -9.42
C PRO A 214 -9.12 18.70 -7.95
N PRO A 215 -9.58 19.65 -7.11
CA PRO A 215 -9.21 19.67 -5.70
C PRO A 215 -9.74 18.42 -4.98
N ALA A 216 -9.00 17.92 -4.00
CA ALA A 216 -9.39 16.74 -3.21
C ALA A 216 -10.79 16.85 -2.58
N ALA A 217 -11.27 18.08 -2.30
CA ALA A 217 -12.62 18.34 -1.81
C ALA A 217 -13.71 17.85 -2.79
N ALA A 218 -13.51 17.97 -4.11
CA ALA A 218 -14.47 17.48 -5.09
C ALA A 218 -14.60 15.95 -5.05
N ASP A 219 -13.51 15.25 -4.77
CA ASP A 219 -13.47 13.79 -4.67
C ASP A 219 -14.07 13.28 -3.37
N ALA A 220 -13.87 14.03 -2.28
CA ALA A 220 -14.47 13.74 -0.99
C ALA A 220 -16.01 13.85 -1.00
N GLU A 221 -16.58 14.68 -1.86
CA GLU A 221 -18.04 14.83 -2.02
C GLU A 221 -18.69 13.72 -2.88
N ARG A 222 -17.89 12.97 -3.66
CA ARG A 222 -18.42 11.85 -4.45
C ARG A 222 -18.84 10.70 -3.52
N PRO A 223 -19.90 9.94 -3.87
CA PRO A 223 -20.31 8.81 -3.05
C PRO A 223 -19.26 7.70 -3.05
N ALA A 224 -19.14 6.97 -1.94
CA ALA A 224 -18.24 5.83 -1.82
C ALA A 224 -18.37 4.84 -3.00
N GLY A 225 -17.22 4.28 -3.41
CA GLY A 225 -17.07 3.40 -4.56
C GLY A 225 -16.99 4.10 -5.90
N SER A 226 -17.13 5.44 -5.95
CA SER A 226 -16.82 6.23 -7.13
C SER A 226 -15.30 6.36 -7.30
N PRO A 227 -14.78 6.46 -8.53
CA PRO A 227 -13.38 6.83 -8.75
C PRO A 227 -13.02 8.12 -8.01
N ALA A 228 -11.75 8.30 -7.69
CA ALA A 228 -11.18 9.54 -7.16
C ALA A 228 -9.90 9.83 -7.93
N ASP A 229 -9.63 11.08 -8.22
CA ASP A 229 -8.39 11.47 -8.90
C ASP A 229 -7.25 11.58 -7.87
N ARG A 230 -7.59 11.83 -6.59
CA ARG A 230 -6.63 12.05 -5.51
C ARG A 230 -6.82 11.12 -4.32
N PHE A 231 -5.75 10.96 -3.54
CA PHE A 231 -5.83 10.25 -2.27
C PHE A 231 -6.60 11.07 -1.23
N LEU A 232 -7.49 10.42 -0.48
CA LEU A 232 -8.41 11.08 0.45
C LEU A 232 -8.22 10.60 1.89
N PRO A 233 -8.47 11.45 2.90
CA PRO A 233 -8.52 11.02 4.30
C PRO A 233 -9.51 9.88 4.57
N GLN A 234 -10.57 9.79 3.77
CA GLN A 234 -11.58 8.74 3.84
C GLN A 234 -11.09 7.39 3.29
N PHE A 235 -9.93 7.33 2.65
CA PHE A 235 -9.35 6.09 2.15
C PHE A 235 -8.43 5.47 3.20
N ILE A 236 -8.87 4.34 3.77
CA ILE A 236 -8.09 3.62 4.75
C ILE A 236 -7.29 2.53 4.04
N PRO A 237 -5.96 2.64 3.92
CA PRO A 237 -5.16 1.61 3.27
C PRO A 237 -5.20 0.33 4.09
N ILE A 238 -5.48 -0.79 3.43
CA ILE A 238 -5.55 -2.13 4.04
C ILE A 238 -4.55 -3.12 3.44
N ALA A 239 -4.05 -2.84 2.24
CA ALA A 239 -3.02 -3.65 1.60
C ALA A 239 -2.18 -2.80 0.64
N GLU A 240 -0.92 -3.16 0.43
CA GLU A 240 -0.04 -2.52 -0.55
C GLU A 240 0.57 -3.56 -1.49
N ASP A 241 0.82 -3.15 -2.73
CA ASP A 241 1.44 -4.03 -3.72
C ASP A 241 2.97 -3.92 -3.77
N ASN A 242 3.54 -3.08 -2.90
CA ASN A 242 4.96 -2.71 -2.90
C ASN A 242 5.47 -2.07 -4.21
N THR A 243 4.60 -1.73 -5.16
CA THR A 243 4.93 -1.08 -6.44
C THR A 243 4.31 0.30 -6.64
N GLY A 244 3.47 0.74 -5.69
CA GLY A 244 2.89 2.08 -5.64
C GLY A 244 1.36 2.11 -5.73
N ALA A 245 0.71 0.95 -5.70
CA ALA A 245 -0.72 0.83 -5.55
C ALA A 245 -1.08 0.30 -4.16
N VAL A 246 -2.25 0.72 -3.67
CA VAL A 246 -2.82 0.27 -2.41
C VAL A 246 -4.26 -0.14 -2.61
N LEU A 247 -4.69 -1.15 -1.86
CA LEU A 247 -6.10 -1.37 -1.61
C LEU A 247 -6.52 -0.51 -0.43
N VAL A 248 -7.56 0.27 -0.65
CA VAL A 248 -8.15 1.15 0.35
C VAL A 248 -9.59 0.73 0.63
N VAL A 249 -10.01 0.90 1.87
CA VAL A 249 -11.41 0.90 2.23
C VAL A 249 -11.92 2.33 2.15
N ASP A 250 -12.93 2.53 1.32
CA ASP A 250 -13.56 3.81 1.08
C ASP A 250 -14.61 4.11 2.16
N THR A 251 -14.31 5.05 3.04
CA THR A 251 -15.17 5.47 4.15
C THR A 251 -15.99 6.73 3.82
N ARG A 252 -16.01 7.19 2.57
CA ARG A 252 -16.90 8.29 2.15
C ARG A 252 -18.37 7.90 2.36
N ASP A 253 -19.23 8.91 2.41
CA ASP A 253 -20.67 8.66 2.49
C ASP A 253 -21.18 7.98 1.21
N GLY A 254 -22.20 7.13 1.33
CA GLY A 254 -22.83 6.48 0.19
C GLY A 254 -23.22 5.02 0.45
N LYS A 255 -23.86 4.41 -0.56
CA LYS A 255 -24.35 3.02 -0.47
C LYS A 255 -23.23 1.97 -0.42
N LEU A 256 -22.04 2.34 -0.88
CA LEU A 256 -20.85 1.49 -0.88
C LEU A 256 -19.84 1.94 0.19
N ASN A 257 -20.27 2.63 1.24
CA ASN A 257 -19.40 2.92 2.39
C ASN A 257 -18.83 1.61 2.94
N GLY A 258 -17.50 1.52 3.01
CA GLY A 258 -16.77 0.30 3.37
C GLY A 258 -16.35 -0.60 2.21
N CYS A 259 -16.58 -0.18 0.95
CA CYS A 259 -16.08 -0.93 -0.20
C CYS A 259 -14.56 -0.88 -0.31
N VAL A 260 -13.99 -1.87 -0.99
CA VAL A 260 -12.56 -1.95 -1.28
C VAL A 260 -12.32 -1.47 -2.71
N SER A 261 -11.40 -0.53 -2.87
CA SER A 261 -10.97 0.03 -4.16
C SER A 261 -9.45 -0.01 -4.25
N GLU A 262 -8.91 0.03 -5.47
CA GLU A 262 -7.48 0.21 -5.69
C GLU A 262 -7.19 1.70 -5.90
N PHE A 263 -6.07 2.19 -5.37
CA PHE A 263 -5.59 3.54 -5.60
C PHE A 263 -4.09 3.52 -5.93
N SER A 264 -3.67 4.32 -6.91
CA SER A 264 -2.27 4.70 -7.10
C SER A 264 -2.18 6.17 -7.53
N THR A 265 -1.07 6.84 -7.26
CA THR A 265 -0.86 8.23 -7.70
C THR A 265 -0.84 8.36 -9.23
N SER A 266 -0.49 7.28 -9.95
CA SER A 266 -0.43 7.28 -11.41
C SER A 266 -1.78 7.06 -12.10
N MET A 267 -2.75 6.46 -11.41
CA MET A 267 -4.05 6.08 -12.00
C MET A 267 -5.25 6.64 -11.25
N GLY A 268 -5.04 7.29 -10.10
CA GLY A 268 -6.09 7.61 -9.14
C GLY A 268 -6.72 6.36 -8.52
N GLY A 269 -7.87 6.56 -7.91
CA GLY A 269 -8.75 5.56 -7.34
C GLY A 269 -9.68 4.94 -8.38
N SER A 270 -9.77 3.62 -8.37
CA SER A 270 -10.69 2.86 -9.20
C SER A 270 -12.14 2.99 -8.72
N GLU A 271 -13.08 2.45 -9.51
CA GLU A 271 -14.38 2.03 -8.97
C GLU A 271 -14.18 0.94 -7.90
N ALA A 272 -15.19 0.74 -7.05
CA ALA A 272 -15.20 -0.35 -6.07
C ALA A 272 -14.90 -1.72 -6.73
N LEU A 273 -13.86 -2.40 -6.26
CA LEU A 273 -13.52 -3.76 -6.66
C LEU A 273 -14.38 -4.78 -5.90
N TRP A 274 -14.58 -4.54 -4.61
CA TRP A 274 -15.46 -5.33 -3.74
C TRP A 274 -16.39 -4.43 -2.92
N PRO A 275 -17.67 -4.78 -2.76
CA PRO A 275 -18.61 -4.01 -1.94
C PRO A 275 -18.24 -3.93 -0.45
N SER A 276 -17.45 -4.88 0.07
CA SER A 276 -16.90 -4.86 1.44
C SER A 276 -15.67 -5.77 1.56
N ILE A 277 -14.96 -5.70 2.70
CA ILE A 277 -13.85 -6.62 3.02
C ILE A 277 -14.39 -8.05 3.15
N GLY A 278 -15.56 -8.23 3.76
CA GLY A 278 -16.25 -9.52 3.86
C GLY A 278 -16.48 -10.19 2.49
N VAL A 279 -16.88 -9.42 1.48
CA VAL A 279 -17.04 -9.94 0.11
C VAL A 279 -15.68 -10.28 -0.53
N MET A 280 -14.65 -9.44 -0.33
CA MET A 280 -13.29 -9.74 -0.80
C MET A 280 -12.77 -11.06 -0.22
N VAL A 281 -12.92 -11.27 1.09
CA VAL A 281 -12.54 -12.52 1.76
C VAL A 281 -13.40 -13.69 1.27
N GLY A 282 -14.70 -13.48 1.04
CA GLY A 282 -15.61 -14.49 0.48
C GLY A 282 -15.18 -14.97 -0.91
N ASP A 283 -14.72 -14.08 -1.78
CA ASP A 283 -14.17 -14.43 -3.08
C ASP A 283 -12.89 -15.27 -2.94
N VAL A 284 -12.01 -14.92 -2.00
CA VAL A 284 -10.79 -15.70 -1.70
C VAL A 284 -11.15 -17.10 -1.18
N ILE A 285 -12.12 -17.22 -0.28
CA ILE A 285 -12.63 -18.51 0.20
C ILE A 285 -13.18 -19.36 -0.95
N THR A 286 -13.94 -18.73 -1.85
CA THR A 286 -14.53 -19.42 -3.00
C THR A 286 -13.46 -20.06 -3.88
N VAL A 287 -12.36 -19.33 -4.17
CA VAL A 287 -11.28 -19.86 -5.01
C VAL A 287 -10.37 -20.85 -4.27
N LEU A 288 -10.30 -20.77 -2.93
CA LEU A 288 -9.59 -21.77 -2.11
C LEU A 288 -10.35 -23.10 -2.02
N THR A 289 -11.67 -23.08 -2.15
CA THR A 289 -12.55 -24.26 -2.00
C THR A 289 -13.03 -24.84 -3.33
N SER A 290 -12.72 -24.19 -4.45
CA SER A 290 -13.17 -24.57 -5.79
C SER A 290 -12.02 -24.61 -6.79
N ASP A 291 -11.73 -25.79 -7.33
CA ASP A 291 -10.66 -25.98 -8.33
C ASP A 291 -10.92 -25.29 -9.68
N GLU A 292 -12.18 -24.97 -9.99
CA GLU A 292 -12.57 -24.34 -11.25
C GLU A 292 -12.67 -22.81 -11.15
N SER A 293 -12.69 -22.27 -9.93
CA SER A 293 -12.83 -20.83 -9.71
C SER A 293 -11.47 -20.12 -9.75
N LEU A 294 -11.46 -18.93 -10.35
CA LEU A 294 -10.27 -18.07 -10.40
C LEU A 294 -10.62 -16.69 -9.83
N LEU A 295 -9.73 -16.16 -9.00
CA LEU A 295 -9.90 -14.80 -8.48
C LEU A 295 -9.68 -13.83 -9.63
N GLN A 296 -10.62 -12.89 -9.80
CA GLN A 296 -10.65 -11.96 -10.95
C GLN A 296 -10.54 -12.67 -12.32
N GLY A 297 -10.98 -13.93 -12.39
CA GLY A 297 -10.93 -14.77 -13.59
C GLY A 297 -9.53 -15.19 -14.05
N LYS A 298 -8.48 -14.99 -13.24
CA LYS A 298 -7.07 -15.17 -13.68
C LYS A 298 -6.14 -15.79 -12.66
N TYR A 299 -6.47 -15.74 -11.37
CA TYR A 299 -5.53 -16.12 -10.32
C TYR A 299 -6.01 -17.35 -9.57
N ARG A 300 -5.09 -18.28 -9.35
CA ARG A 300 -5.29 -19.48 -8.55
C ARG A 300 -4.51 -19.34 -7.24
N PRO A 301 -5.12 -19.66 -6.09
CA PRO A 301 -4.40 -19.68 -4.83
C PRO A 301 -3.46 -20.89 -4.77
N GLU A 302 -2.30 -20.70 -4.16
CA GLU A 302 -1.32 -21.75 -3.85
C GLU A 302 -0.97 -21.67 -2.37
N LEU A 303 -1.27 -22.75 -1.63
CA LEU A 303 -0.89 -22.93 -0.23
C LEU A 303 0.44 -23.68 -0.19
N ARG A 304 1.54 -22.95 0.01
CA ARG A 304 2.88 -23.54 0.23
C ARG A 304 3.39 -23.14 1.60
N GLU A 305 4.36 -22.24 1.67
CA GLU A 305 4.85 -21.61 2.91
C GLU A 305 3.98 -20.39 3.31
N GLY A 306 2.90 -20.15 2.57
CA GLY A 306 1.96 -19.04 2.74
C GLY A 306 0.82 -19.14 1.72
N LEU A 307 -0.11 -18.19 1.77
CA LEU A 307 -1.08 -17.98 0.70
C LEU A 307 -0.41 -17.16 -0.40
N THR A 308 -0.19 -17.79 -1.56
CA THR A 308 0.40 -17.15 -2.74
C THR A 308 -0.53 -17.30 -3.94
N TRP A 309 -0.25 -16.58 -5.03
CA TRP A 309 -1.12 -16.53 -6.20
C TRP A 309 -0.34 -16.80 -7.48
N SER A 310 -0.82 -17.74 -8.29
CA SER A 310 -0.31 -17.95 -9.65
C SER A 310 -1.33 -17.52 -10.69
N ARG A 311 -0.82 -16.91 -11.76
CA ARG A 311 -1.64 -16.43 -12.87
C ARG A 311 -1.82 -17.56 -13.88
N THR A 312 -3.07 -17.91 -14.17
CA THR A 312 -3.39 -18.85 -15.25
C THR A 312 -3.18 -18.17 -16.61
N ARG A 313 -2.62 -18.90 -17.57
CA ARG A 313 -2.35 -18.41 -18.92
C ARG A 313 -3.62 -18.15 -19.72
#